data_AF-A0A9R0WE56-F1
#
_entry.id   AF-A0A9R0WE56-F1
#
_cell.length_a   1.000
_cell.length_b   1.000
_cell.length_c   1.000
_cell.angle_alpha   90.00
_cell.angle_beta   90.00
_cell.angle_gamma   90.00
#
_symmetry.space_group_name_H-M   'P 1'
#
loop_
_entity.id
_entity.type
_entity.pdbx_description
1 polymer ?
#
loop_
_entity_poly.entity_id
_entity_poly.type
_entity_poly.pdbx_seq_one_letter_code
_entity_poly.pdbx_strand_id
1 'polypeptide(L)'
;MAFHNLGCVYFYWAVILKRQKLPPFPLPTHGAIVKNSCPLAFELNLVGWSDSTAVQLETPIVLEDILSDLPKVGNTEDRDEMPYVKAPQTEFQRYIRTFSSEVQGPKSHAAKSKSKKSKPKLYDHRPLALGNDNYLRVLQIPKKKGANFRDLPGVIVGSDNVAKLDPTKERVLLPSGRPLVLDCVLTYEDGRCLRPFGRLWWDEVVGTVLTCPNIRMQALIHPAQDRLLTVRESARLQGFPDSYRFRGTVKDRYRQIGNAVAVPVGRALGYALAMANLNKTGNDPLMALPPKFAFSHNIEGTP
;
A
#
# COMPACT_ATOMS: atom_id res chain seq x y z
N MET A 1 12.65 -7.00 3.63
CA MET A 1 11.33 -6.86 4.30
C MET A 1 10.36 -7.86 3.70
N ALA A 2 9.63 -8.63 4.52
CA ALA A 2 8.48 -9.40 4.06
C ALA A 2 7.48 -9.58 5.21
N PHE A 3 6.19 -9.45 4.88
CA PHE A 3 5.05 -9.65 5.77
C PHE A 3 4.28 -10.90 5.28
N HIS A 4 3.65 -11.66 6.18
CA HIS A 4 3.02 -12.97 5.89
C HIS A 4 2.21 -13.00 4.57
N ASN A 5 2.53 -14.00 3.74
CA ASN A 5 1.89 -14.37 2.46
C ASN A 5 2.02 -13.38 1.29
N LEU A 6 3.12 -12.63 1.21
CA LEU A 6 3.39 -11.66 0.16
C LEU A 6 4.76 -11.90 -0.48
N GLY A 7 4.79 -12.01 -1.81
CA GLY A 7 5.98 -12.37 -2.57
C GLY A 7 7.17 -11.44 -2.31
N CYS A 8 8.34 -12.01 -2.07
CA CYS A 8 9.59 -11.27 -2.03
C CYS A 8 9.82 -10.57 -3.38
N VAL A 9 10.13 -9.27 -3.37
CA VAL A 9 10.57 -8.54 -4.56
C VAL A 9 12.08 -8.57 -4.58
N TYR A 10 12.64 -9.12 -5.66
CA TYR A 10 14.09 -9.20 -5.87
C TYR A 10 14.51 -8.12 -6.88
N PHE A 11 15.55 -7.38 -6.53
CA PHE A 11 16.19 -6.40 -7.41
C PHE A 11 17.59 -6.89 -7.76
N TYR A 12 17.93 -6.85 -9.04
CA TYR A 12 19.26 -7.25 -9.53
C TYR A 12 19.90 -6.05 -10.21
N TRP A 13 21.08 -5.65 -9.72
CA TRP A 13 21.93 -4.71 -10.42
C TRP A 13 22.83 -5.45 -11.41
N ALA A 14 23.04 -4.84 -12.57
CA ALA A 14 24.02 -5.28 -13.55
C ALA A 14 24.69 -4.06 -14.19
N VAL A 15 25.99 -4.16 -14.45
CA VAL A 15 26.79 -3.16 -15.16
C VAL A 15 27.52 -3.83 -16.31
N ILE A 16 27.62 -3.13 -17.44
CA ILE A 16 28.19 -3.70 -18.67
C ILE A 16 29.68 -3.35 -18.79
N LEU A 17 30.05 -2.13 -18.42
CA LEU A 17 31.42 -1.64 -18.60
C LEU A 17 32.23 -1.85 -17.32
N LYS A 18 33.44 -2.42 -17.44
CA LYS A 18 34.37 -2.62 -16.31
C LYS A 18 34.71 -1.33 -15.55
N ARG A 19 34.49 -0.16 -16.15
CA ARG A 19 34.75 1.17 -15.54
C ARG A 19 33.53 1.74 -14.79
N GLN A 20 32.36 1.13 -14.89
CA GLN A 20 31.16 1.55 -14.15
C GLN A 20 31.16 0.90 -12.77
N LYS A 21 30.84 1.69 -11.75
CA LYS A 21 30.60 1.16 -10.40
C LYS A 21 29.23 0.51 -10.34
N LEU A 22 29.17 -0.67 -9.75
CA LEU A 22 27.91 -1.32 -9.42
C LEU A 22 27.21 -0.50 -8.31
N PRO A 23 25.93 -0.13 -8.45
CA PRO A 23 25.23 0.58 -7.40
C PRO A 23 25.06 -0.29 -6.14
N PRO A 24 25.23 0.28 -4.94
CA PRO A 24 24.88 -0.40 -3.70
C PRO A 24 23.35 -0.45 -3.52
N PHE A 25 22.88 -1.27 -2.58
CA PHE A 25 21.49 -1.28 -2.16
C PHE A 25 21.25 -0.32 -0.99
N PRO A 26 20.22 0.55 -1.06
CA PRO A 26 19.91 1.48 0.02
C PRO A 26 19.34 0.75 1.22
N LEU A 27 19.89 1.03 2.39
CA LEU A 27 19.42 0.50 3.67
C LEU A 27 18.05 1.07 4.04
N PRO A 28 17.21 0.31 4.79
CA PRO A 28 15.92 0.79 5.26
C PRO A 28 16.05 2.05 6.13
N THR A 29 15.14 3.01 5.93
CA THR A 29 15.05 4.22 6.77
C THR A 29 14.00 4.11 7.87
N HIS A 30 13.03 3.22 7.69
CA HIS A 30 11.93 3.01 8.63
C HIS A 30 12.05 1.62 9.27
N GLY A 31 11.61 1.52 10.52
CA GLY A 31 11.40 0.24 11.17
C GLY A 31 10.39 -0.58 10.38
N ALA A 32 10.62 -1.89 10.29
CA ALA A 32 9.65 -2.82 9.73
C ALA A 32 9.55 -4.03 10.64
N ILE A 33 8.32 -4.52 10.81
CA ILE A 33 8.10 -5.83 11.43
C ILE A 33 8.47 -6.87 10.38
N VAL A 34 9.73 -7.32 10.38
CA VAL A 34 10.20 -8.37 9.47
C VAL A 34 9.57 -9.69 9.90
N LYS A 35 8.64 -10.21 9.10
CA LYS A 35 8.21 -11.62 9.21
C LYS A 35 9.03 -12.42 8.21
N ASN A 36 10.18 -12.93 8.69
CA ASN A 36 11.15 -13.70 7.90
C ASN A 36 10.45 -14.72 6.99
N SER A 37 10.38 -14.37 5.72
CA SER A 37 9.90 -15.21 4.61
C SER A 37 10.87 -15.16 3.43
N CYS A 38 12.11 -14.69 3.68
CA CYS A 38 13.20 -14.85 2.73
C CYS A 38 13.51 -16.35 2.61
N PRO A 39 13.49 -16.94 1.40
CA PRO A 39 13.94 -18.30 1.23
C PRO A 39 15.39 -18.46 1.73
N LEU A 40 15.70 -19.57 2.40
CA LEU A 40 17.04 -19.84 2.95
C LEU A 40 18.16 -19.67 1.91
N ALA A 41 17.90 -20.01 0.64
CA ALA A 41 18.85 -19.85 -0.46
C ALA A 41 19.28 -18.39 -0.73
N PHE A 42 18.52 -17.41 -0.25
CA PHE A 42 18.75 -15.98 -0.47
C PHE A 42 18.88 -15.18 0.84
N GLU A 43 19.07 -15.85 1.98
CA GLU A 43 19.15 -15.20 3.29
C GLU A 43 20.23 -14.11 3.34
N LEU A 44 21.40 -14.39 2.73
CA LEU A 44 22.52 -13.44 2.65
C LEU A 44 22.28 -12.25 1.71
N ASN A 45 21.20 -12.28 0.91
CA ASN A 45 20.85 -11.20 -0.02
C ASN A 45 19.81 -10.23 0.56
N LEU A 46 19.45 -10.39 1.84
CA LEU A 46 18.50 -9.51 2.50
C LEU A 46 19.13 -8.13 2.73
N VAL A 47 18.53 -7.10 2.15
CA VAL A 47 18.89 -5.71 2.43
C VAL A 47 18.29 -5.31 3.78
N GLY A 48 19.14 -5.10 4.78
CA GLY A 48 18.77 -4.73 6.14
C GLY A 48 19.98 -4.32 6.97
N TRP A 49 19.70 -3.69 8.12
CA TRP A 49 20.73 -3.41 9.11
C TRP A 49 21.11 -4.71 9.84
N SER A 50 22.39 -4.84 10.21
CA SER A 50 22.85 -5.96 11.04
C SER A 50 22.30 -5.83 12.46
N ASP A 51 21.95 -6.94 13.10
CA ASP A 51 21.43 -6.99 14.47
C ASP A 51 22.39 -6.37 15.51
N SER A 52 23.69 -6.31 15.21
CA SER A 52 24.70 -5.69 16.06
C SER A 52 24.79 -4.17 15.93
N THR A 53 24.12 -3.56 14.94
CA THR A 53 24.20 -2.13 14.67
C THR A 53 23.02 -1.40 15.32
N ALA A 54 23.31 -0.56 16.33
CA ALA A 54 22.30 0.30 16.93
C ALA A 54 21.96 1.46 15.97
N VAL A 55 20.88 1.33 15.20
CA VAL A 55 20.37 2.39 14.31
C VAL A 55 18.99 2.84 14.77
N GLN A 56 18.81 4.15 14.90
CA GLN A 56 17.50 4.75 15.16
C GLN A 56 16.74 4.90 13.84
N LEU A 57 15.86 3.95 13.55
CA LEU A 57 14.98 3.99 12.38
C LEU A 57 13.74 4.86 12.64
N GLU A 58 13.20 5.46 11.58
CA GLU A 58 11.92 6.17 11.64
C GLU A 58 10.77 5.19 11.95
N THR A 59 9.71 5.68 12.59
CA THR A 59 8.55 4.86 12.93
C THR A 59 7.84 4.37 11.66
N PRO A 60 7.31 3.14 11.63
CA PRO A 60 6.53 2.65 10.49
C PRO A 60 5.36 3.58 10.17
N ILE A 61 5.15 3.86 8.88
CA ILE A 61 4.00 4.63 8.40
C ILE A 61 2.76 3.74 8.47
N VAL A 62 1.73 4.18 9.20
CA VAL A 62 0.48 3.41 9.38
C VAL A 62 -0.64 3.96 8.50
N LEU A 63 -1.76 3.24 8.41
CA LEU A 63 -2.88 3.61 7.55
C LEU A 63 -3.44 5.02 7.84
N GLU A 64 -3.44 5.44 9.09
CA GLU A 64 -3.85 6.79 9.49
C GLU A 64 -2.98 7.88 8.86
N ASP A 65 -1.66 7.66 8.83
CA ASP A 65 -0.73 8.59 8.21
C ASP A 65 -1.00 8.77 6.72
N ILE A 66 -1.57 7.75 6.08
CA ILE A 66 -1.75 7.69 4.64
C ILE A 66 -3.12 8.26 4.22
N LEU A 67 -4.18 8.02 5.00
CA LEU A 67 -5.56 8.21 4.54
C LEU A 67 -6.38 9.27 5.30
N SER A 68 -5.95 9.73 6.48
CA SER A 68 -6.79 10.55 7.39
C SER A 68 -7.26 11.91 6.85
N ASP A 69 -6.58 12.47 5.84
CA ASP A 69 -6.98 13.72 5.17
C ASP A 69 -8.00 13.53 4.02
N LEU A 70 -8.23 12.30 3.57
CA LEU A 70 -9.11 12.03 2.44
C LEU A 70 -10.59 12.22 2.81
N PRO A 71 -11.41 12.78 1.90
CA PRO A 71 -12.84 12.91 2.12
C PRO A 71 -13.55 11.55 2.15
N LYS A 72 -14.72 11.48 2.78
CA LYS A 72 -15.54 10.25 2.74
C LYS A 72 -16.18 10.10 1.37
N VAL A 73 -16.29 8.86 0.89
CA VAL A 73 -16.98 8.50 -0.36
C VAL A 73 -17.77 7.22 -0.19
N GLY A 74 -18.86 7.08 -0.96
CA GLY A 74 -19.71 5.88 -0.95
C GLY A 74 -19.12 4.71 -1.75
N ASN A 75 -19.75 3.54 -1.65
CA ASN A 75 -19.40 2.34 -2.44
C ASN A 75 -19.55 2.56 -3.96
N THR A 76 -20.46 3.44 -4.38
CA THR A 76 -20.77 3.71 -5.79
C THR A 76 -20.20 5.03 -6.32
N GLU A 77 -19.23 5.63 -5.61
CA GLU A 77 -18.58 6.85 -6.06
C GLU A 77 -17.93 6.65 -7.44
N ASP A 78 -18.19 7.57 -8.36
CA ASP A 78 -17.79 7.46 -9.75
C ASP A 78 -17.04 8.69 -10.29
N ARG A 79 -16.92 9.76 -9.50
CA ARG A 79 -16.19 10.97 -9.90
C ARG A 79 -14.70 10.68 -9.98
N ASP A 80 -14.10 11.01 -11.11
CA ASP A 80 -12.65 10.90 -11.31
C ASP A 80 -11.88 12.05 -10.64
N GLU A 81 -12.54 13.17 -10.37
CA GLU A 81 -11.97 14.35 -9.72
C GLU A 81 -12.90 14.85 -8.62
N MET A 82 -12.33 15.23 -7.48
CA MET A 82 -13.04 15.91 -6.40
C MET A 82 -12.11 16.87 -5.63
N PRO A 83 -12.65 17.85 -4.90
CA PRO A 83 -11.80 18.70 -4.05
C PRO A 83 -11.31 17.93 -2.82
N TYR A 84 -10.11 18.27 -2.35
CA TYR A 84 -9.76 17.98 -0.96
C TYR A 84 -10.66 18.78 -0.02
N VAL A 85 -11.14 18.12 1.03
CA VAL A 85 -11.93 18.77 2.09
C VAL A 85 -11.03 19.18 3.26
N LYS A 86 -9.95 18.44 3.52
CA LYS A 86 -8.99 18.72 4.59
C LYS A 86 -7.61 19.10 4.03
N ALA A 87 -6.90 19.91 4.80
CA ALA A 87 -5.45 20.06 4.67
C ALA A 87 -4.74 18.74 4.98
N PRO A 88 -3.51 18.49 4.50
CA PRO A 88 -2.74 17.33 4.93
C PRO A 88 -2.49 17.39 6.44
N GLN A 89 -2.69 16.28 7.14
CA GLN A 89 -2.52 16.13 8.57
C GLN A 89 -1.11 15.63 8.92
N THR A 90 -0.56 14.72 8.12
CA THR A 90 0.73 14.06 8.39
C THR A 90 1.83 14.51 7.44
N GLU A 91 3.09 14.17 7.76
CA GLU A 91 4.24 14.44 6.89
C GLU A 91 4.12 13.69 5.57
N PHE A 92 3.70 12.42 5.61
CA PHE A 92 3.41 11.62 4.43
C PHE A 92 2.40 12.32 3.51
N GLN A 93 1.29 12.82 4.06
CA GLN A 93 0.25 13.51 3.28
C GLN A 93 0.76 14.83 2.69
N ARG A 94 1.58 15.58 3.44
CA ARG A 94 2.24 16.79 2.91
C ARG A 94 3.15 16.43 1.73
N TYR A 95 4.00 15.43 1.89
CA TYR A 95 4.92 14.97 0.85
C TYR A 95 4.18 14.53 -0.42
N ILE A 96 3.20 13.62 -0.31
CA ILE A 96 2.56 13.02 -1.47
C ILE A 96 1.67 14.01 -2.26
N ARG A 97 1.18 15.07 -1.59
CA ARG A 97 0.38 16.15 -2.20
C ARG A 97 1.23 17.25 -2.84
N THR A 98 2.50 17.39 -2.47
CA THR A 98 3.36 18.50 -2.89
C THR A 98 4.05 18.28 -4.26
N PHE A 99 4.02 17.04 -4.78
CA PHE A 99 4.51 16.68 -6.13
C PHE A 99 3.81 17.39 -7.32
N SER A 100 2.97 18.40 -7.08
CA SER A 100 2.16 19.09 -8.07
C SER A 100 2.87 20.25 -8.81
N SER A 101 4.17 20.51 -8.61
CA SER A 101 4.87 21.54 -9.40
C SER A 101 6.38 21.38 -9.59
N GLU A 102 7.06 20.48 -8.88
CA GLU A 102 8.53 20.54 -8.77
C GLU A 102 9.30 19.33 -9.31
N VAL A 103 8.65 18.19 -9.56
CA VAL A 103 9.32 17.07 -10.25
C VAL A 103 9.11 17.22 -11.75
N GLN A 104 9.67 18.30 -12.31
CA GLN A 104 10.01 18.33 -13.72
C GLN A 104 11.18 17.37 -13.91
N GLY A 105 11.00 16.31 -14.70
CA GLY A 105 12.14 15.67 -15.35
C GLY A 105 12.99 16.72 -16.10
N PRO A 106 14.21 16.40 -16.53
CA PRO A 106 15.11 17.37 -17.14
C PRO A 106 14.40 18.14 -18.27
N LYS A 107 14.10 19.42 -17.98
CA LYS A 107 13.58 20.48 -18.86
C LYS A 107 12.91 19.99 -20.14
N SER A 108 11.62 19.65 -20.07
CA SER A 108 10.77 19.88 -21.25
C SER A 108 10.60 21.40 -21.40
N HIS A 109 10.85 21.92 -22.60
CA HIS A 109 10.72 23.34 -22.98
C HIS A 109 9.26 23.81 -22.96
N ALA A 110 8.57 23.70 -21.82
CA ALA A 110 7.23 24.22 -21.64
C ALA A 110 7.30 25.56 -20.92
N ALA A 111 6.77 26.58 -21.60
CA ALA A 111 6.77 27.98 -21.19
C ALA A 111 6.36 28.19 -19.73
N LYS A 112 7.04 29.15 -19.06
CA LYS A 112 6.64 29.71 -17.76
C LYS A 112 5.31 30.44 -17.90
N SER A 113 4.22 29.69 -17.86
CA SER A 113 2.88 30.24 -17.66
C SER A 113 2.69 30.48 -16.16
N LYS A 114 2.48 31.75 -15.78
CA LYS A 114 2.00 32.13 -14.45
C LYS A 114 0.56 31.59 -14.29
N SER A 115 0.41 30.33 -13.91
CA SER A 115 -0.92 29.77 -13.64
C SER A 115 -1.44 30.29 -12.29
N LYS A 116 -2.67 30.83 -12.31
CA LYS A 116 -3.48 31.05 -11.10
C LYS A 116 -3.38 29.79 -10.23
N LYS A 117 -3.03 29.92 -8.94
CA LYS A 117 -3.05 28.81 -7.97
C LYS A 117 -4.46 28.20 -7.93
N SER A 118 -4.69 27.18 -8.75
CA SER A 118 -5.93 26.41 -8.69
C SER A 118 -5.91 25.60 -7.40
N LYS A 119 -7.08 25.43 -6.77
CA LYS A 119 -7.18 24.61 -5.55
C LYS A 119 -6.72 23.18 -5.88
N PRO A 120 -5.93 22.53 -5.01
CA PRO A 120 -5.46 21.18 -5.25
C PRO A 120 -6.64 20.23 -5.42
N LYS A 121 -6.63 19.45 -6.51
CA LYS A 121 -7.64 18.45 -6.84
C LYS A 121 -7.18 17.06 -6.38
N LEU A 122 -8.14 16.25 -5.96
CA LEU A 122 -7.99 14.84 -5.63
C LEU A 122 -8.49 14.00 -6.80
N TYR A 123 -7.64 13.12 -7.31
CA TYR A 123 -7.94 12.26 -8.46
C TYR A 123 -8.11 10.80 -8.02
N ASP A 124 -8.96 10.06 -8.74
CA ASP A 124 -9.11 8.61 -8.59
C ASP A 124 -9.58 8.15 -7.18
N HIS A 125 -10.23 9.01 -6.41
CA HIS A 125 -10.75 8.67 -5.08
C HIS A 125 -12.10 7.96 -5.15
N ARG A 126 -12.13 6.84 -5.88
CA ARG A 126 -13.29 5.98 -6.09
C ARG A 126 -12.94 4.51 -5.85
N PRO A 127 -13.82 3.74 -5.18
CA PRO A 127 -13.60 2.31 -4.95
C PRO A 127 -14.03 1.45 -6.14
N LEU A 128 -13.63 0.19 -6.14
CA LEU A 128 -14.36 -0.82 -6.91
C LEU A 128 -15.71 -1.06 -6.23
N ALA A 129 -16.79 -0.68 -6.91
CA ALA A 129 -18.15 -0.86 -6.39
C ALA A 129 -18.46 -2.34 -6.12
N LEU A 130 -18.82 -2.64 -4.88
CA LEU A 130 -19.32 -3.95 -4.49
C LEU A 130 -20.73 -4.15 -5.04
N GLY A 131 -20.98 -5.32 -5.63
CA GLY A 131 -22.35 -5.75 -5.93
C GLY A 131 -23.19 -5.92 -4.66
N ASN A 132 -24.51 -5.87 -4.81
CA ASN A 132 -25.47 -5.79 -3.70
C ASN A 132 -25.20 -6.78 -2.56
N ASP A 133 -25.04 -8.08 -2.87
CA ASP A 133 -24.81 -9.10 -1.84
C ASP A 133 -23.51 -8.87 -1.05
N ASN A 134 -22.43 -8.48 -1.73
CA ASN A 134 -21.15 -8.23 -1.05
C ASN A 134 -21.21 -6.93 -0.25
N TYR A 135 -21.94 -5.92 -0.74
CA TYR A 135 -22.18 -4.71 0.01
C TYR A 135 -22.97 -4.99 1.29
N LEU A 136 -24.04 -5.79 1.21
CA LEU A 136 -24.83 -6.23 2.37
C LEU A 136 -23.98 -7.01 3.39
N ARG A 137 -23.03 -7.85 2.93
CA ARG A 137 -22.05 -8.50 3.83
C ARG A 137 -21.16 -7.49 4.52
N VAL A 138 -20.62 -6.51 3.79
CA VAL A 138 -19.73 -5.48 4.35
C VAL A 138 -20.44 -4.62 5.40
N LEU A 139 -21.73 -4.31 5.19
CA LEU A 139 -22.54 -3.59 6.18
C LEU A 139 -22.65 -4.33 7.52
N GLN A 140 -22.51 -5.66 7.52
CA GLN A 140 -22.53 -6.47 8.74
C GLN A 140 -21.15 -6.64 9.39
N ILE A 141 -20.06 -6.21 8.75
CA ILE A 141 -18.72 -6.28 9.32
C ILE A 141 -18.55 -5.13 10.32
N PRO A 142 -18.30 -5.41 11.62
CA PRO A 142 -18.14 -4.37 12.63
C PRO A 142 -17.03 -3.37 12.30
N LYS A 143 -17.20 -2.11 12.73
CA LYS A 143 -16.19 -1.05 12.60
C LYS A 143 -15.24 -1.06 13.80
N LYS A 144 -14.48 -2.16 13.93
CA LYS A 144 -13.46 -2.36 14.98
C LYS A 144 -12.20 -3.00 14.38
N LYS A 145 -11.06 -2.84 15.06
CA LYS A 145 -9.80 -3.49 14.69
C LYS A 145 -9.96 -5.02 14.66
N GLY A 146 -9.39 -5.65 13.63
CA GLY A 146 -9.45 -7.10 13.44
C GLY A 146 -10.78 -7.67 12.94
N ALA A 147 -11.80 -6.83 12.69
CA ALA A 147 -13.09 -7.30 12.21
C ALA A 147 -12.98 -7.96 10.83
N ASN A 148 -13.62 -9.11 10.64
CA ASN A 148 -13.59 -9.86 9.39
C ASN A 148 -14.84 -10.75 9.23
N PHE A 149 -14.85 -11.65 8.23
CA PHE A 149 -16.00 -12.53 7.97
C PHE A 149 -16.40 -13.40 9.19
N ARG A 150 -15.49 -13.67 10.12
CA ARG A 150 -15.77 -14.43 11.35
C ARG A 150 -16.70 -13.71 12.31
N ASP A 151 -16.86 -12.40 12.16
CA ASP A 151 -17.84 -11.60 12.92
C ASP A 151 -19.25 -11.66 12.30
N LEU A 152 -19.44 -12.32 11.14
CA LEU A 152 -20.75 -12.45 10.53
C LEU A 152 -21.68 -13.36 11.36
N PRO A 153 -22.99 -13.04 11.45
CA PRO A 153 -23.98 -13.90 12.09
C PRO A 153 -23.92 -15.35 11.61
N GLY A 154 -23.90 -16.27 12.59
CA GLY A 154 -23.87 -17.72 12.34
C GLY A 154 -22.48 -18.30 12.11
N VAL A 155 -21.40 -17.52 12.26
CA VAL A 155 -20.02 -18.06 12.26
C VAL A 155 -19.55 -18.27 13.71
N ILE A 156 -18.91 -19.41 13.95
CA ILE A 156 -18.21 -19.74 15.19
C ILE A 156 -16.76 -20.12 14.87
N VAL A 157 -15.86 -19.92 15.83
CA VAL A 157 -14.45 -20.29 15.72
C VAL A 157 -14.15 -21.38 16.75
N GLY A 158 -13.70 -22.55 16.28
CA GLY A 158 -13.35 -23.67 17.15
C GLY A 158 -12.03 -23.44 17.90
N SER A 159 -11.71 -24.35 18.84
CA SER A 159 -10.43 -24.37 19.56
C SER A 159 -9.22 -24.59 18.64
N ASP A 160 -9.45 -25.12 17.44
CA ASP A 160 -8.48 -25.30 16.35
C ASP A 160 -8.24 -24.02 15.52
N ASN A 161 -8.84 -22.90 15.93
CA ASN A 161 -8.86 -21.62 15.23
C ASN A 161 -9.48 -21.70 13.81
N VAL A 162 -10.34 -22.69 13.55
CA VAL A 162 -11.04 -22.84 12.27
C VAL A 162 -12.43 -22.23 12.36
N ALA A 163 -12.76 -21.36 11.40
CA ALA A 163 -14.09 -20.77 11.28
C ALA A 163 -15.08 -21.77 10.64
N LYS A 164 -16.25 -21.97 11.26
CA LYS A 164 -17.31 -22.88 10.81
C LYS A 164 -18.66 -22.21 10.99
N LEU A 165 -19.69 -22.71 10.31
CA LEU A 165 -21.07 -22.32 10.61
C LEU A 165 -21.51 -22.94 11.94
N ASP A 166 -22.29 -22.19 12.71
CA ASP A 166 -22.94 -22.67 13.92
C ASP A 166 -23.96 -23.77 13.55
N PRO A 167 -23.75 -25.04 13.96
CA PRO A 167 -24.65 -26.14 13.59
C PRO A 167 -26.02 -26.03 14.25
N THR A 168 -26.16 -25.19 15.29
CA THR A 168 -27.43 -24.98 16.01
C THR A 168 -28.33 -23.93 15.36
N LYS A 169 -27.81 -23.19 14.37
CA LYS A 169 -28.53 -22.09 13.72
C LYS A 169 -28.77 -22.39 12.25
N GLU A 170 -29.93 -22.00 11.78
CA GLU A 170 -30.21 -22.01 10.35
C GLU A 170 -29.29 -21.03 9.60
N ARG A 171 -28.96 -21.39 8.37
CA ARG A 171 -28.07 -20.59 7.53
C ARG A 171 -28.76 -19.28 7.14
N VAL A 172 -28.18 -18.16 7.55
CA VAL A 172 -28.68 -16.83 7.19
C VAL A 172 -28.57 -16.59 5.68
N LEU A 173 -29.68 -16.25 5.04
CA LEU A 173 -29.76 -15.90 3.62
C LEU A 173 -29.91 -14.39 3.44
N LEU A 174 -29.34 -13.88 2.34
CA LEU A 174 -29.55 -12.51 1.86
C LEU A 174 -30.88 -12.43 1.09
N PRO A 175 -31.40 -11.20 0.82
CA PRO A 175 -32.61 -11.03 0.01
C PRO A 175 -32.53 -11.66 -1.38
N SER A 176 -31.33 -11.88 -1.92
CA SER A 176 -31.10 -12.59 -3.19
C SER A 176 -31.25 -14.12 -3.11
N GLY A 177 -31.55 -14.67 -1.92
CA GLY A 177 -31.56 -16.11 -1.65
C GLY A 177 -30.16 -16.73 -1.49
N ARG A 178 -29.09 -15.95 -1.69
CA ARG A 178 -27.71 -16.42 -1.50
C ARG A 178 -27.32 -16.39 -0.02
N PRO A 179 -26.43 -17.27 0.44
CA PRO A 179 -26.03 -17.28 1.84
C PRO A 179 -25.22 -16.05 2.24
N LEU A 180 -25.44 -15.56 3.46
CA LEU A 180 -24.67 -14.45 4.04
C LEU A 180 -23.18 -14.80 4.13
N VAL A 181 -22.88 -15.96 4.71
CA VAL A 181 -21.51 -16.48 4.83
C VAL A 181 -21.23 -17.41 3.66
N LEU A 182 -20.18 -17.12 2.90
CA LEU A 182 -19.79 -17.88 1.71
C LEU A 182 -18.97 -19.12 2.07
N ASP A 183 -19.28 -20.27 1.47
CA ASP A 183 -18.55 -21.52 1.73
C ASP A 183 -17.08 -21.42 1.33
N CYS A 184 -16.77 -20.73 0.22
CA CYS A 184 -15.39 -20.52 -0.23
C CYS A 184 -14.54 -19.68 0.73
N VAL A 185 -15.17 -18.90 1.61
CA VAL A 185 -14.47 -18.12 2.64
C VAL A 185 -14.17 -18.99 3.87
N LEU A 186 -15.08 -19.91 4.23
CA LEU A 186 -14.88 -20.86 5.32
C LEU A 186 -13.79 -21.90 5.01
N THR A 187 -13.54 -22.20 3.74
CA THR A 187 -12.50 -23.15 3.33
C THR A 187 -11.17 -22.47 2.95
N TYR A 188 -11.11 -21.14 2.93
CA TYR A 188 -9.90 -20.43 2.55
C TYR A 188 -8.80 -20.56 3.61
N GLU A 189 -7.63 -21.07 3.21
CA GLU A 189 -6.53 -21.45 4.11
C GLU A 189 -7.03 -22.30 5.29
N ASP A 190 -7.77 -23.37 4.96
CA ASP A 190 -8.37 -24.31 5.91
C ASP A 190 -9.26 -23.64 6.97
N GLY A 191 -9.88 -22.52 6.61
CA GLY A 191 -10.76 -21.73 7.49
C GLY A 191 -10.03 -20.97 8.59
N ARG A 192 -8.69 -20.92 8.57
CA ARG A 192 -7.85 -20.22 9.55
C ARG A 192 -7.55 -18.77 9.17
N CYS A 193 -7.83 -18.39 7.93
CA CYS A 193 -7.56 -17.04 7.45
C CYS A 193 -8.41 -15.99 8.17
N LEU A 194 -7.84 -14.80 8.40
CA LEU A 194 -8.55 -13.62 8.93
C LEU A 194 -8.81 -12.56 7.84
N ARG A 195 -8.29 -12.77 6.62
CA ARG A 195 -8.32 -11.76 5.54
C ARG A 195 -9.68 -11.59 4.86
N PRO A 196 -10.47 -12.64 4.56
CA PRO A 196 -11.74 -12.47 3.85
C PRO A 196 -12.69 -11.51 4.58
N PHE A 197 -13.26 -10.57 3.83
CA PHE A 197 -14.09 -9.47 4.38
C PHE A 197 -13.42 -8.74 5.57
N GLY A 198 -12.09 -8.72 5.60
CA GLY A 198 -11.31 -8.06 6.64
C GLY A 198 -11.38 -6.54 6.51
N ARG A 199 -11.63 -5.88 7.64
CA ARG A 199 -11.58 -4.44 7.80
C ARG A 199 -10.22 -4.03 8.33
N LEU A 200 -9.57 -3.14 7.58
CA LEU A 200 -8.30 -2.54 7.98
C LEU A 200 -8.52 -1.59 9.16
N TRP A 201 -7.47 -1.31 9.92
CA TRP A 201 -7.50 -0.35 11.00
C TRP A 201 -6.40 0.73 10.89
N TRP A 202 -6.62 1.84 11.58
CA TRP A 202 -5.83 3.07 11.44
C TRP A 202 -4.35 2.91 11.85
N ASP A 203 -4.08 2.09 12.86
CA ASP A 203 -2.74 1.83 13.40
C ASP A 203 -2.05 0.61 12.76
N GLU A 204 -2.58 0.11 11.64
CA GLU A 204 -2.05 -1.05 10.93
C GLU A 204 -1.19 -0.65 9.73
N VAL A 205 -0.16 -1.45 9.47
CA VAL A 205 0.54 -1.47 8.19
C VAL A 205 -0.22 -2.40 7.25
N VAL A 206 -0.57 -1.92 6.06
CA VAL A 206 -1.27 -2.74 5.07
C VAL A 206 -0.25 -3.61 4.34
N GLY A 207 -0.61 -4.88 4.11
CA GLY A 207 0.15 -5.77 3.27
C GLY A 207 0.21 -5.32 1.79
N THR A 208 0.66 -6.21 0.90
CA THR A 208 0.82 -5.88 -0.52
C THR A 208 -0.49 -5.45 -1.14
N VAL A 209 -0.45 -4.29 -1.78
CA VAL A 209 -1.54 -3.81 -2.63
C VAL A 209 -1.61 -4.71 -3.87
N LEU A 210 -2.66 -5.51 -3.98
CA LEU A 210 -2.84 -6.44 -5.10
C LEU A 210 -3.52 -5.79 -6.31
N THR A 211 -3.36 -6.42 -7.47
CA THR A 211 -3.88 -5.95 -8.77
C THR A 211 -5.41 -6.01 -8.87
N CYS A 212 -6.04 -6.85 -8.04
CA CYS A 212 -7.47 -7.04 -8.00
C CYS A 212 -7.95 -6.97 -6.54
N PRO A 213 -8.84 -6.01 -6.20
CA PRO A 213 -9.33 -5.86 -4.83
C PRO A 213 -10.43 -6.90 -4.54
N ASN A 214 -10.03 -8.15 -4.35
CA ASN A 214 -10.94 -9.27 -4.09
C ASN A 214 -11.21 -9.41 -2.59
N ILE A 215 -12.37 -8.89 -2.16
CA ILE A 215 -12.82 -8.90 -0.77
C ILE A 215 -12.91 -10.31 -0.15
N ARG A 216 -13.06 -11.36 -0.95
CA ARG A 216 -13.17 -12.74 -0.46
C ARG A 216 -11.84 -13.35 -0.02
N MET A 217 -10.71 -12.69 -0.29
CA MET A 217 -9.37 -13.22 -0.02
C MET A 217 -8.46 -12.21 0.67
N GLN A 218 -8.91 -10.97 0.84
CA GLN A 218 -8.06 -9.85 1.26
C GLN A 218 -8.79 -8.96 2.26
N ALA A 219 -8.03 -8.43 3.23
CA ALA A 219 -8.48 -7.38 4.12
C ALA A 219 -8.32 -6.03 3.40
N LEU A 220 -9.43 -5.48 2.93
CA LEU A 220 -9.46 -4.28 2.07
C LEU A 220 -10.59 -3.31 2.43
N ILE A 221 -11.42 -3.65 3.42
CA ILE A 221 -12.53 -2.78 3.80
C ILE A 221 -11.94 -1.58 4.56
N HIS A 222 -12.36 -0.38 4.17
CA HIS A 222 -11.92 0.86 4.80
C HIS A 222 -12.25 0.87 6.31
N PRO A 223 -11.39 1.43 7.19
CA PRO A 223 -11.59 1.38 8.65
C PRO A 223 -12.93 1.92 9.14
N ALA A 224 -13.37 3.06 8.58
CA ALA A 224 -14.61 3.73 9.01
C ALA A 224 -15.78 3.70 8.00
N GLN A 225 -15.58 3.17 6.79
CA GLN A 225 -16.52 3.29 5.67
C GLN A 225 -16.86 1.89 5.15
N ASP A 226 -18.10 1.68 4.72
CA ASP A 226 -18.58 0.37 4.28
C ASP A 226 -18.29 0.16 2.78
N ARG A 227 -17.02 0.28 2.41
CA ARG A 227 -16.52 0.14 1.05
C ARG A 227 -15.10 -0.43 1.07
N LEU A 228 -14.64 -0.87 -0.09
CA LEU A 228 -13.22 -1.16 -0.29
C LEU A 228 -12.39 0.13 -0.26
N LEU A 229 -11.08 -0.02 -0.04
CA LEU A 229 -10.13 1.07 -0.29
C LEU A 229 -10.26 1.57 -1.72
N THR A 230 -10.21 2.89 -1.94
CA THR A 230 -10.29 3.49 -3.28
C THR A 230 -9.02 3.28 -4.09
N VAL A 231 -9.08 3.50 -5.40
CA VAL A 231 -7.89 3.55 -6.27
C VAL A 231 -6.84 4.51 -5.70
N ARG A 232 -7.22 5.73 -5.30
CA ARG A 232 -6.30 6.68 -4.65
C ARG A 232 -5.69 6.20 -3.33
N GLU A 233 -6.49 5.60 -2.45
CA GLU A 233 -5.99 5.05 -1.17
C GLU A 233 -4.95 3.95 -1.43
N SER A 234 -5.22 3.05 -2.38
CA SER A 234 -4.25 2.04 -2.84
C SER A 234 -3.01 2.64 -3.51
N ALA A 235 -3.17 3.73 -4.27
CA ALA A 235 -2.04 4.43 -4.90
C ALA A 235 -1.12 5.06 -3.84
N ARG A 236 -1.68 5.67 -2.79
CA ARG A 236 -0.90 6.20 -1.68
C ARG A 236 -0.17 5.11 -0.90
N LEU A 237 -0.77 3.94 -0.71
CA LEU A 237 -0.08 2.78 -0.12
C LEU A 237 1.16 2.35 -0.94
N GLN A 238 1.15 2.53 -2.26
CA GLN A 238 2.31 2.32 -3.15
C GLN A 238 3.23 3.56 -3.27
N GLY A 239 2.93 4.63 -2.53
CA GLY A 239 3.68 5.89 -2.51
C GLY A 239 3.56 6.74 -3.78
N PHE A 240 2.53 6.52 -4.61
CA PHE A 240 2.29 7.35 -5.78
C PHE A 240 1.93 8.79 -5.40
N PRO A 241 2.58 9.80 -6.02
CA PRO A 241 2.14 11.19 -5.93
C PRO A 241 0.64 11.36 -6.19
N ASP A 242 0.00 12.27 -5.45
CA ASP A 242 -1.43 12.55 -5.66
C ASP A 242 -1.73 13.21 -7.00
N SER A 243 -0.71 13.80 -7.64
CA SER A 243 -0.77 14.34 -9.01
C SER A 243 -0.72 13.28 -10.10
N TYR A 244 -0.30 12.04 -9.79
CA TYR A 244 -0.24 10.96 -10.77
C TYR A 244 -1.65 10.44 -11.08
N ARG A 245 -2.04 10.45 -12.37
CA ARG A 245 -3.38 10.06 -12.82
C ARG A 245 -3.34 8.70 -13.50
N PHE A 246 -4.21 7.80 -13.05
CA PHE A 246 -4.37 6.49 -13.67
C PHE A 246 -5.39 6.54 -14.81
N ARG A 247 -5.26 5.64 -15.79
CA ARG A 247 -6.16 5.58 -16.96
C ARG A 247 -6.89 4.24 -17.04
N GLY A 248 -7.98 4.20 -17.81
CA GLY A 248 -8.79 3.01 -18.02
C GLY A 248 -9.87 2.81 -16.96
N THR A 249 -10.44 1.60 -16.93
CA THR A 249 -11.50 1.23 -15.99
C THR A 249 -10.98 1.20 -14.55
N VAL A 250 -11.87 1.23 -13.55
CA VAL A 250 -11.47 1.13 -12.14
C VAL A 250 -10.59 -0.11 -11.88
N LYS A 251 -10.92 -1.25 -12.49
CA LYS A 251 -10.11 -2.48 -12.39
C LYS A 251 -8.74 -2.32 -13.02
N ASP A 252 -8.63 -1.64 -14.16
CA ASP A 252 -7.33 -1.36 -14.79
C ASP A 252 -6.45 -0.47 -13.93
N ARG A 253 -7.05 0.49 -13.21
CA ARG A 253 -6.31 1.38 -12.30
C ARG A 253 -5.77 0.61 -11.10
N TYR A 254 -6.54 -0.28 -10.47
CA TYR A 254 -6.00 -1.20 -9.43
C TYR A 254 -4.89 -2.09 -9.97
N ARG A 255 -5.03 -2.60 -11.20
CA ARG A 255 -4.00 -3.42 -11.83
C ARG A 255 -2.69 -2.66 -12.07
N GLN A 256 -2.77 -1.40 -12.53
CA GLN A 256 -1.60 -0.53 -12.68
C GLN A 256 -0.88 -0.32 -11.34
N ILE A 257 -1.64 -0.05 -10.28
CA ILE A 257 -1.10 0.18 -8.92
C ILE A 257 -0.48 -1.11 -8.36
N GLY A 258 -1.18 -2.24 -8.44
CA GLY A 258 -0.73 -3.50 -7.87
C GLY A 258 0.47 -4.13 -8.60
N ASN A 259 0.67 -3.81 -9.88
CA ASN A 259 1.85 -4.23 -10.65
C ASN A 259 3.05 -3.30 -10.47
N ALA A 260 2.85 -2.10 -9.91
CA ALA A 260 3.92 -1.12 -9.78
C ALA A 260 4.90 -1.53 -8.67
N VAL A 261 6.16 -1.15 -8.86
CA VAL A 261 7.12 -1.07 -7.76
C VAL A 261 6.77 0.15 -6.92
N ALA A 262 6.77 -0.01 -5.59
CA ALA A 262 6.53 1.10 -4.66
C ALA A 262 7.46 2.28 -5.00
N VAL A 263 6.88 3.46 -5.21
CA VAL A 263 7.61 4.64 -5.67
C VAL A 263 8.78 5.02 -4.75
N PRO A 264 8.66 4.96 -3.40
CA PRO A 264 9.78 5.23 -2.50
C PRO A 264 10.96 4.25 -2.68
N VAL A 265 10.68 2.98 -2.98
CA VAL A 265 11.72 1.97 -3.27
C VAL A 265 12.44 2.32 -4.58
N GLY A 266 11.68 2.64 -5.64
CA GLY A 266 12.25 3.08 -6.91
C GLY A 266 13.10 4.35 -6.77
N ARG A 267 12.66 5.30 -5.93
CA ARG A 267 13.41 6.54 -5.62
C ARG A 267 14.72 6.26 -4.89
N ALA A 268 14.71 5.37 -3.89
CA ALA A 268 15.93 4.98 -3.16
C ALA A 268 16.94 4.28 -4.07
N LEU A 269 16.49 3.33 -4.90
CA LEU A 269 17.34 2.66 -5.90
C LEU A 269 17.88 3.64 -6.95
N GLY A 270 17.04 4.58 -7.41
CA GLY A 270 17.46 5.63 -8.33
C GLY A 270 18.52 6.56 -7.75
N TYR A 271 18.43 6.89 -6.45
CA TYR A 271 19.47 7.64 -5.76
C TYR A 271 20.79 6.87 -5.69
N ALA A 272 20.75 5.59 -5.32
CA ALA A 272 21.94 4.74 -5.28
C ALA A 272 22.63 4.64 -6.66
N LEU A 273 21.83 4.47 -7.71
CA LEU A 273 22.32 4.50 -9.10
C LEU A 273 22.98 5.84 -9.46
N ALA A 274 22.36 6.96 -9.09
CA ALA A 274 22.90 8.28 -9.35
C ALA A 274 24.25 8.49 -8.62
N MET A 275 24.35 8.09 -7.36
CA MET A 275 25.58 8.19 -6.58
C MET A 275 26.70 7.32 -7.16
N ALA A 276 26.37 6.11 -7.63
CA ALA A 276 27.34 5.23 -8.29
C ALA A 276 27.85 5.83 -9.60
N ASN A 277 26.96 6.39 -10.42
CA ASN A 277 27.33 7.07 -11.67
C ASN A 277 28.18 8.33 -11.44
N LEU A 278 27.97 9.02 -10.32
CA LEU A 278 28.78 10.16 -9.90
C LEU A 278 30.09 9.75 -9.19
N ASN A 279 30.39 8.44 -9.13
CA ASN A 279 31.53 7.87 -8.41
C ASN A 279 31.57 8.19 -6.90
N LYS A 280 30.43 8.56 -6.31
CA LYS A 280 30.29 8.91 -4.88
C LYS A 280 29.98 7.73 -3.97
N THR A 281 30.05 6.49 -4.48
CA THR A 281 29.85 5.27 -3.70
C THR A 281 31.19 4.58 -3.39
N GLY A 282 31.24 3.91 -2.23
CA GLY A 282 32.31 2.99 -1.85
C GLY A 282 32.17 1.61 -2.50
N ASN A 283 32.88 0.63 -1.95
CA ASN A 283 32.80 -0.78 -2.39
C ASN A 283 31.82 -1.62 -1.56
N ASP A 284 31.17 -1.02 -0.56
CA ASP A 284 30.17 -1.70 0.27
C ASP A 284 28.93 -2.02 -0.57
N PRO A 285 28.36 -3.25 -0.49
CA PRO A 285 27.12 -3.60 -1.18
C PRO A 285 25.90 -2.82 -0.68
N LEU A 286 25.99 -2.16 0.48
CA LEU A 286 24.92 -1.41 1.12
C LEU A 286 25.29 0.07 1.23
N MET A 287 24.28 0.94 1.26
CA MET A 287 24.48 2.36 1.54
C MET A 287 23.39 2.91 2.46
N ALA A 288 23.79 3.81 3.36
CA ALA A 288 22.83 4.63 4.09
C ALA A 288 22.30 5.75 3.18
N LEU A 289 20.99 5.99 3.24
CA LEU A 289 20.38 7.16 2.60
C LEU A 289 20.61 8.41 3.48
N PRO A 290 20.62 9.61 2.89
CA PRO A 290 20.69 10.85 3.65
C PRO A 290 19.60 10.96 4.72
N PRO A 291 19.83 11.71 5.81
CA PRO A 291 18.79 11.98 6.81
C PRO A 291 17.53 12.56 6.18
N LYS A 292 16.34 12.14 6.67
CA LYS A 292 15.02 12.59 6.20
C LYS A 292 14.78 12.33 4.70
N PHE A 293 15.46 11.35 4.10
CA PHE A 293 15.31 11.05 2.69
C PHE A 293 13.84 10.72 2.32
N ALA A 294 13.10 10.01 3.19
CA ALA A 294 11.77 9.49 2.88
C ALA A 294 10.76 10.56 2.42
N PHE A 295 10.78 11.75 3.05
CA PHE A 295 9.84 12.84 2.78
C PHE A 295 10.49 14.13 2.25
N SER A 296 11.73 14.05 1.77
CA SER A 296 12.42 15.19 1.14
C SER A 296 12.19 15.27 -0.37
N HIS A 297 11.84 16.44 -0.89
CA HIS A 297 11.91 16.73 -2.33
C HIS A 297 13.30 17.20 -2.78
N ASN A 298 14.12 17.68 -1.84
CA ASN A 298 15.48 18.15 -2.10
C ASN A 298 16.44 16.99 -1.90
N ILE A 299 16.82 16.34 -2.99
CA ILE A 299 17.92 15.40 -3.04
C ILE A 299 19.12 16.15 -3.63
N GLU A 300 19.69 17.09 -2.88
CA GLU A 300 20.99 17.64 -3.25
C GLU A 300 22.02 16.54 -3.02
N GLY A 301 22.55 16.01 -4.12
CA GLY A 301 23.62 15.02 -4.13
C GLY A 301 24.96 15.64 -3.76
N THR A 302 25.07 16.29 -2.61
CA THR A 302 26.33 16.85 -2.10
C THR A 302 26.82 16.09 -0.88
N PRO A 303 28.14 15.89 -0.80
CA PRO A 303 28.81 14.92 0.07
C PRO A 303 28.67 15.22 1.57
#